data_AF-A0A9J6DME5-F1
#
_entry.id   AF-A0A9J6DME5-F1
#
_cell.length_a   1.000
_cell.length_b   1.000
_cell.length_c   1.000
_cell.angle_alpha   90.00
_cell.angle_beta   90.00
_cell.angle_gamma   90.00
#
_symmetry.space_group_name_H-M   'P 1'
#
loop_
_entity.id
_entity.type
_entity.pdbx_description
1 polymer ?
#
loop_
_entity_poly.entity_id
_entity_poly.type
_entity_poly.pdbx_seq_one_letter_code
_entity_poly.pdbx_strand_id
1 'polypeptide(L)'
;MKLPPDTGASISATARKLSDITKHYDAALKNSSLYENRLVDIPVPHLVFSSLTFPGCMNPTLKLEERSHQGKCSTCVVMCTDCGFERPFDMSRKVRRANENNVHLVYVMHQMGKGHAGAETLAEVKNMVAPPRQPAYDKLSSRLPAAAGEVTSKSMTDAVVELRRVVGSTECGVSADGTWQKRGS
;
A
#
# COMPACT_ATOMS: atom_id res chain seq x y z
N MET A 1 -8.48 -54.60 -15.13
CA MET A 1 -8.71 -53.76 -13.92
C MET A 1 -8.42 -52.32 -14.32
N LYS A 2 -9.45 -51.48 -14.51
CA LYS A 2 -9.29 -50.06 -14.87
C LYS A 2 -9.18 -49.27 -13.56
N LEU A 3 -8.12 -48.48 -13.40
CA LEU A 3 -8.00 -47.51 -12.31
C LEU A 3 -9.03 -46.38 -12.51
N PRO A 4 -9.66 -45.88 -11.43
CA PRO A 4 -10.60 -44.77 -11.51
C PRO A 4 -9.88 -43.46 -11.86
N PRO A 5 -10.56 -42.49 -12.51
CA PRO A 5 -9.97 -41.19 -12.82
C PRO A 5 -9.79 -40.37 -11.55
N ASP A 6 -8.59 -39.83 -11.38
CA ASP A 6 -8.23 -38.86 -10.35
C ASP A 6 -9.01 -37.54 -10.56
N THR A 7 -10.20 -37.44 -9.99
CA THR A 7 -10.86 -36.14 -9.73
C THR A 7 -10.29 -35.54 -8.45
N GLY A 8 -9.00 -35.23 -8.48
CA GLY A 8 -8.34 -34.40 -7.49
C GLY A 8 -7.75 -33.22 -8.23
N ALA A 9 -8.46 -32.08 -8.26
CA ALA A 9 -7.88 -30.84 -8.73
C ALA A 9 -6.56 -30.62 -7.97
N SER A 10 -5.44 -30.64 -8.71
CA SER A 10 -4.11 -30.42 -8.15
C SER A 10 -4.04 -28.99 -7.64
N ILE A 11 -4.42 -28.80 -6.38
CA ILE A 11 -4.26 -27.53 -5.70
C ILE A 11 -2.75 -27.40 -5.45
N SER A 12 -2.14 -26.41 -6.11
CA SER A 12 -0.71 -26.07 -5.95
C SER A 12 -0.31 -26.10 -4.47
N ALA A 13 0.86 -26.65 -4.16
CA ALA A 13 1.40 -26.74 -2.79
C ALA A 13 1.37 -25.38 -2.04
N THR A 14 1.43 -24.27 -2.78
CA THR A 14 1.32 -22.90 -2.28
C THR A 14 -0.07 -22.58 -1.72
N ALA A 15 -1.13 -23.02 -2.39
CA ALA A 15 -2.51 -22.79 -1.98
C ALA A 15 -2.88 -23.59 -0.72
N ARG A 16 -2.35 -24.82 -0.56
CA ARG A 16 -2.52 -25.61 0.66
C ARG A 16 -1.89 -24.92 1.88
N LYS A 17 -0.67 -24.39 1.75
CA LYS A 17 0.03 -23.69 2.85
C LYS A 17 -0.68 -22.40 3.29
N LEU A 18 -1.29 -21.68 2.36
CA LEU A 18 -2.06 -20.47 2.67
C LEU A 18 -3.32 -20.78 3.48
N SER A 19 -4.03 -21.87 3.14
CA SER A 19 -5.27 -22.27 3.81
C SER A 19 -5.11 -22.63 5.30
N ASP A 20 -3.91 -23.04 5.71
CA ASP A 20 -3.62 -23.37 7.12
C ASP A 20 -3.28 -22.12 7.95
N ILE A 21 -2.71 -21.08 7.33
CA ILE A 21 -2.40 -19.80 8.00
C ILE A 21 -3.68 -19.00 8.28
N THR A 22 -4.65 -19.02 7.35
CA THR A 22 -5.88 -18.24 7.45
C THR A 22 -6.86 -18.74 8.52
N LYS A 23 -6.83 -20.04 8.86
CA LYS A 23 -7.74 -20.65 9.86
C LYS A 23 -7.65 -20.02 11.26
N HIS A 24 -6.53 -19.38 11.60
CA HIS A 24 -6.30 -18.79 12.92
C HIS A 24 -6.82 -17.36 13.08
N TYR A 25 -7.20 -16.66 12.00
CA TYR A 25 -7.61 -15.25 12.04
C TYR A 25 -9.13 -15.03 12.27
N ASP A 26 -9.97 -16.04 12.00
CA ASP A 26 -11.42 -15.86 11.86
C ASP A 26 -12.22 -15.77 13.16
N ALA A 27 -11.62 -16.02 14.33
CA ALA A 27 -12.38 -16.19 15.57
C ALA A 27 -12.78 -14.88 16.28
N ALA A 28 -12.09 -13.76 16.04
CA ALA A 28 -12.19 -12.57 16.91
C ALA A 28 -12.88 -11.32 16.32
N LEU A 29 -13.21 -11.27 15.02
CA LEU A 29 -13.62 -10.01 14.36
C LEU A 29 -15.03 -9.97 13.75
N LYS A 30 -15.82 -11.04 13.87
CA LYS A 30 -17.12 -11.21 13.17
C LYS A 30 -18.22 -10.20 13.54
N ASN A 31 -18.00 -9.31 14.51
CA ASN A 31 -18.98 -8.30 14.94
C ASN A 31 -18.59 -6.85 14.63
N SER A 32 -17.53 -6.62 13.85
CA SER A 32 -17.12 -5.27 13.44
C SER A 32 -17.49 -5.00 11.97
N SER A 33 -17.87 -3.76 11.64
CA SER A 33 -18.08 -3.32 10.25
C SER A 33 -16.79 -3.30 9.41
N LEU A 34 -15.64 -3.53 10.04
CA LEU A 34 -14.30 -3.55 9.46
C LEU A 34 -13.66 -4.93 9.69
N TYR A 35 -14.16 -5.95 8.97
CA TYR A 35 -13.63 -7.32 9.08
C TYR A 35 -12.30 -7.52 8.34
N GLU A 36 -12.07 -6.72 7.30
CA GLU A 36 -10.90 -6.80 6.44
C GLU A 36 -9.77 -5.89 6.94
N ASN A 37 -8.53 -6.28 6.68
CA ASN A 37 -7.36 -5.49 7.02
C ASN A 37 -7.26 -4.20 6.17
N ARG A 38 -6.77 -3.13 6.80
CA ARG A 38 -6.56 -1.81 6.17
C ARG A 38 -5.12 -1.36 6.34
N LEU A 39 -4.58 -0.73 5.30
CA LEU A 39 -3.31 0.00 5.40
C LEU A 39 -3.61 1.41 5.87
N VAL A 40 -2.95 1.82 6.96
CA VAL A 40 -3.19 3.11 7.60
C VAL A 40 -1.86 3.82 7.81
N ASP A 41 -1.79 5.07 7.37
CA ASP A 41 -0.66 5.95 7.68
C ASP A 41 -0.74 6.33 9.17
N ILE A 42 0.20 5.89 10.01
CA ILE A 42 0.20 6.12 11.47
C ILE A 42 -0.10 7.58 11.89
N PRO A 43 0.39 8.62 11.17
CA PRO A 43 0.04 10.01 11.49
C PRO A 43 -1.47 10.32 11.41
N VAL A 44 -2.24 9.58 10.61
CA VAL A 44 -3.67 9.80 10.41
C VAL A 44 -4.47 9.48 11.69
N PRO A 45 -4.42 8.27 12.28
CA PRO A 45 -5.09 7.99 13.55
C PRO A 45 -4.69 8.97 14.67
N HIS A 46 -3.41 9.37 14.74
CA HIS A 46 -2.97 10.34 15.73
C HIS A 46 -3.73 11.68 15.61
N LEU A 47 -3.89 12.20 14.38
CA LEU A 47 -4.66 13.41 14.12
C LEU A 47 -6.14 13.23 14.50
N VAL A 48 -6.72 12.06 14.20
CA VAL A 48 -8.10 11.71 14.54
C VAL A 48 -8.29 11.70 16.05
N PHE A 49 -7.47 10.96 16.79
CA PHE A 49 -7.58 10.85 18.24
C PHE A 49 -7.37 12.19 18.94
N SER A 50 -6.47 13.03 18.47
CA SER A 50 -6.23 14.36 19.04
C SER A 50 -7.48 15.27 19.01
N SER A 51 -8.37 15.07 18.04
CA SER A 51 -9.62 15.84 17.93
C SER A 51 -10.79 15.30 18.74
N LEU A 52 -10.65 14.11 19.32
CA LEU A 52 -11.71 13.48 20.12
C LEU A 52 -11.85 14.14 21.51
N THR A 53 -11.04 15.16 21.80
CA THR A 53 -11.08 15.98 23.01
C THR A 53 -12.30 16.93 23.08
N PHE A 54 -13.30 16.75 22.21
CA PHE A 54 -14.48 17.60 22.16
C PHE A 54 -15.37 17.42 23.41
N PRO A 55 -15.74 18.50 24.14
CA PRO A 55 -16.51 18.41 25.38
C PRO A 55 -18.01 18.17 25.19
N GLY A 56 -18.48 17.86 23.97
CA GLY A 56 -19.91 17.73 23.65
C GLY A 56 -20.66 16.59 24.35
N CYS A 57 -19.94 15.63 24.93
CA CYS A 57 -20.51 14.53 25.70
C CYS A 57 -19.51 14.05 26.76
N MET A 58 -19.98 13.80 27.99
CA MET A 58 -19.13 13.34 29.09
C MET A 58 -18.72 11.86 28.99
N ASN A 59 -19.47 11.05 28.25
CA ASN A 59 -19.21 9.62 28.04
C ASN A 59 -19.49 9.24 26.57
N PRO A 60 -18.62 9.63 25.61
CA PRO A 60 -18.84 9.32 24.20
C PRO A 60 -18.77 7.81 23.93
N THR A 61 -19.85 7.24 23.40
CA THR A 61 -19.77 5.95 22.70
C THR A 61 -19.30 6.19 21.27
N LEU A 62 -18.01 5.97 21.03
CA LEU A 62 -17.40 6.15 19.72
C LEU A 62 -17.53 4.90 18.84
N LYS A 63 -17.87 5.12 17.58
CA LYS A 63 -17.88 4.10 16.52
C LYS A 63 -16.98 4.55 15.37
N LEU A 64 -16.29 3.59 14.77
CA LEU A 64 -15.54 3.76 13.53
C LEU A 64 -16.32 3.08 12.41
N GLU A 65 -16.71 3.86 11.40
CA GLU A 65 -17.41 3.34 10.22
C GLU A 65 -16.59 3.63 8.96
N GLU A 66 -16.51 2.66 8.04
CA GLU A 66 -15.97 2.89 6.71
C GLU A 66 -17.10 3.33 5.77
N ARG A 67 -16.97 4.52 5.19
CA ARG A 67 -17.97 5.10 4.29
C ARG A 67 -17.72 4.72 2.84
N SER A 68 -16.45 4.63 2.44
CA SER A 68 -16.06 4.28 1.08
C SER A 68 -14.60 3.83 1.02
N HIS A 69 -14.20 3.26 -0.11
CA HIS A 69 -12.80 2.97 -0.39
C HIS A 69 -12.45 3.25 -1.85
N GLN A 70 -11.17 3.55 -2.09
CA GLN A 70 -10.58 3.71 -3.42
C GLN A 70 -9.29 2.90 -3.48
N GLY A 71 -9.36 1.70 -4.07
CA GLY A 71 -8.28 0.71 -3.95
C GLY A 71 -8.03 0.37 -2.48
N LYS A 72 -6.78 0.50 -2.02
CA LYS A 72 -6.38 0.21 -0.63
C LYS A 72 -6.64 1.34 0.37
N CYS A 73 -7.10 2.50 -0.10
CA CYS A 73 -7.36 3.63 0.79
C CYS A 73 -8.84 3.69 1.12
N SER A 74 -9.14 3.59 2.40
CA SER A 74 -10.50 3.74 2.93
C SER A 74 -10.73 5.13 3.46
N THR A 75 -11.94 5.64 3.24
CA THR A 75 -12.47 6.83 3.92
C THR A 75 -13.34 6.35 5.06
N CYS A 76 -12.97 6.72 6.27
CA CYS A 76 -13.66 6.36 7.49
C CYS A 76 -14.21 7.59 8.20
N VAL A 77 -15.12 7.36 9.14
CA VAL A 77 -15.64 8.38 10.05
C VAL A 77 -15.56 7.85 11.47
N VAL A 78 -15.00 8.64 12.38
CA VAL A 78 -15.24 8.43 13.81
C VAL A 78 -16.46 9.22 14.18
N MET A 79 -17.46 8.57 14.76
CA MET A 79 -18.70 9.20 15.19
C MET A 79 -19.02 8.87 16.63
N CYS A 80 -19.65 9.80 17.34
CA CYS A 80 -20.27 9.56 18.64
C CYS A 80 -21.76 9.29 18.44
N THR A 81 -22.26 8.16 18.95
CA THR A 81 -23.68 7.82 18.84
C THR A 81 -24.58 8.67 19.74
N ASP A 82 -23.99 9.37 20.71
CA ASP A 82 -24.74 10.03 21.79
C ASP A 82 -24.90 11.54 21.56
N CYS A 83 -23.93 12.18 20.88
CA CYS A 83 -23.95 13.63 20.64
C CYS A 83 -23.91 14.03 19.15
N GLY A 84 -23.89 13.07 18.24
CA GLY A 84 -23.87 13.34 16.79
C GLY A 84 -22.55 13.93 16.27
N PHE A 85 -21.48 13.94 17.08
CA PHE A 85 -20.14 14.25 16.60
C PHE A 85 -19.76 13.29 15.47
N GLU A 86 -19.30 13.82 14.34
CA GLU A 86 -18.73 13.04 13.24
C GLU A 86 -17.42 13.69 12.78
N ARG A 87 -16.39 12.87 12.60
CA ARG A 87 -15.14 13.30 12.00
C ARG A 87 -14.68 12.35 10.90
N PRO A 88 -14.86 12.71 9.62
CA PRO A 88 -14.37 11.92 8.51
C PRO A 88 -12.85 12.08 8.36
N PHE A 89 -12.19 11.01 7.90
CA PHE A 89 -10.77 11.00 7.59
C PHE A 89 -10.45 9.91 6.56
N ASP A 90 -9.41 10.12 5.77
CA ASP A 90 -8.87 9.12 4.86
C ASP A 90 -7.73 8.37 5.56
N MET A 91 -7.72 7.03 5.46
CA MET A 91 -6.68 6.17 6.07
C MET A 91 -5.29 6.38 5.45
N SER A 92 -5.19 7.11 4.36
CA SER A 92 -3.94 7.51 3.75
C SER A 92 -3.98 8.97 3.31
N ARG A 93 -2.83 9.61 3.29
CA ARG A 93 -2.71 10.95 2.71
C ARG A 93 -3.02 10.95 1.22
N LYS A 94 -3.60 12.05 0.74
CA LYS A 94 -3.80 12.32 -0.68
C LYS A 94 -2.64 13.19 -1.20
N VAL A 95 -1.87 12.65 -2.12
CA VAL A 95 -0.87 13.40 -2.88
C VAL A 95 -1.43 13.68 -4.27
N ARG A 96 -1.76 14.95 -4.51
CA ARG A 96 -2.48 15.42 -5.70
C ARG A 96 -3.84 14.71 -5.84
N ARG A 97 -3.96 13.78 -6.80
CA ARG A 97 -5.18 13.03 -7.12
C ARG A 97 -5.07 11.53 -6.79
N ALA A 98 -4.07 11.13 -6.02
CA ALA A 98 -3.82 9.73 -5.66
C ALA A 98 -3.58 9.57 -4.15
N ASN A 99 -4.02 8.45 -3.58
CA ASN A 99 -3.74 8.10 -2.19
C ASN A 99 -2.32 7.52 -2.08
N GLU A 100 -1.54 7.93 -1.08
CA GLU A 100 -0.14 7.48 -0.87
C GLU A 100 -0.07 5.95 -0.81
N ASN A 101 -0.96 5.29 -0.07
CA ASN A 101 -1.00 3.84 0.03
C ASN A 101 -1.20 3.14 -1.32
N ASN A 102 -1.99 3.72 -2.23
CA ASN A 102 -2.14 3.18 -3.58
C ASN A 102 -0.86 3.37 -4.41
N VAL A 103 -0.22 4.54 -4.29
CA VAL A 103 1.05 4.83 -4.98
C VAL A 103 2.15 3.88 -4.49
N HIS A 104 2.29 3.69 -3.17
CA HIS A 104 3.27 2.79 -2.58
C HIS A 104 3.03 1.34 -3.00
N LEU A 105 1.79 0.87 -2.99
CA LEU A 105 1.47 -0.47 -3.47
C LEU A 105 1.89 -0.66 -4.93
N VAL A 106 1.51 0.26 -5.81
CA VAL A 106 1.86 0.19 -7.24
C VAL A 106 3.38 0.22 -7.43
N TYR A 107 4.06 1.12 -6.71
CA TYR A 107 5.52 1.23 -6.77
C TYR A 107 6.20 -0.06 -6.33
N VAL A 108 5.86 -0.60 -5.16
CA VAL A 108 6.47 -1.85 -4.64
C VAL A 108 6.22 -3.01 -5.59
N MET A 109 4.99 -3.16 -6.09
CA MET A 109 4.65 -4.26 -7.01
C MET A 109 5.31 -4.11 -8.38
N HIS A 110 5.54 -2.88 -8.84
CA HIS A 110 6.33 -2.58 -10.02
C HIS A 110 7.80 -2.98 -9.82
N GLN A 111 8.43 -2.53 -8.72
CA GLN A 111 9.82 -2.87 -8.39
C GLN A 111 10.04 -4.37 -8.21
N MET A 112 9.05 -5.10 -7.71
CA MET A 112 9.09 -6.56 -7.58
C MET A 112 8.79 -7.32 -8.88
N GLY A 113 8.44 -6.62 -9.98
CA GLY A 113 8.04 -7.25 -11.23
C GLY A 113 6.76 -8.09 -11.14
N LYS A 114 5.92 -7.85 -10.13
CA LYS A 114 4.66 -8.60 -9.91
C LYS A 114 3.44 -7.91 -10.49
N GLY A 115 3.50 -6.58 -10.66
CA GLY A 115 2.41 -5.81 -11.25
C GLY A 115 1.09 -5.92 -10.48
N HIS A 116 -0.01 -5.70 -11.19
CA HIS A 116 -1.35 -5.73 -10.60
C HIS A 116 -1.73 -7.10 -10.01
N ALA A 117 -1.37 -8.19 -10.67
CA ALA A 117 -1.61 -9.54 -10.16
C ALA A 117 -0.97 -9.78 -8.78
N GLY A 118 0.25 -9.25 -8.55
CA GLY A 118 0.88 -9.29 -7.23
C GLY A 118 0.12 -8.51 -6.16
N ALA A 119 -0.47 -7.37 -6.54
CA ALA A 119 -1.31 -6.58 -5.65
C ALA A 119 -2.61 -7.30 -5.28
N GLU A 120 -3.21 -8.07 -6.21
CA GLU A 120 -4.38 -8.90 -5.96
C GLU A 120 -4.06 -10.06 -5.02
N THR A 121 -2.97 -10.80 -5.30
CA THR A 121 -2.51 -11.88 -4.41
C THR A 121 -2.24 -11.36 -3.00
N LEU A 122 -1.59 -10.20 -2.86
CA LEU A 122 -1.36 -9.61 -1.55
C LEU A 122 -2.68 -9.26 -0.84
N ALA A 123 -3.69 -8.77 -1.58
CA ALA A 123 -5.00 -8.46 -1.03
C ALA A 123 -5.66 -9.70 -0.43
N GLU A 124 -5.68 -10.81 -1.18
CA GLU A 124 -6.28 -12.06 -0.78
C GLU A 124 -5.56 -12.67 0.43
N VAL A 125 -4.22 -12.80 0.37
CA VAL A 125 -3.41 -13.40 1.44
C VAL A 125 -3.54 -12.64 2.76
N LYS A 126 -3.76 -11.32 2.69
CA LYS A 126 -3.88 -10.46 3.87
C LYS A 126 -5.32 -10.13 4.23
N ASN A 127 -6.33 -10.71 3.59
CA ASN A 127 -7.74 -10.34 3.78
C ASN A 127 -7.96 -8.82 3.76
N MET A 128 -7.44 -8.14 2.74
CA MET A 128 -7.55 -6.68 2.56
C MET A 128 -8.51 -6.35 1.41
N VAL A 129 -9.04 -5.12 1.38
CA VAL A 129 -9.77 -4.56 0.22
C VAL A 129 -9.02 -4.81 -1.08
N ALA A 130 -9.73 -5.04 -2.17
CA ALA A 130 -9.15 -5.10 -3.50
C ALA A 130 -8.21 -3.88 -3.79
N PRO A 131 -7.09 -4.10 -4.50
CA PRO A 131 -6.21 -3.01 -4.93
C PRO A 131 -6.94 -2.07 -5.92
N PRO A 132 -6.31 -0.94 -6.32
CA PRO A 132 -6.83 -0.16 -7.44
C PRO A 132 -7.16 -1.05 -8.64
N ARG A 133 -8.28 -0.78 -9.32
CA ARG A 133 -8.63 -1.49 -10.56
C ARG A 133 -7.51 -1.35 -11.59
N GLN A 134 -7.37 -2.33 -12.49
CA GLN A 134 -6.31 -2.37 -13.50
C GLN A 134 -6.06 -1.02 -14.21
N PRO A 135 -7.07 -0.27 -14.72
CA PRO A 135 -6.82 1.00 -15.39
C PRO A 135 -6.25 2.09 -14.46
N ALA A 136 -6.67 2.10 -13.20
CA ALA A 136 -6.15 3.02 -12.20
C ALA A 136 -4.72 2.63 -11.76
N TYR A 137 -4.46 1.33 -11.67
CA TYR A 137 -3.12 0.79 -11.42
C TYR A 137 -2.16 1.19 -12.54
N ASP A 138 -2.53 0.95 -13.80
CA ASP A 138 -1.68 1.25 -14.96
C ASP A 138 -1.38 2.74 -15.07
N LYS A 139 -2.38 3.59 -14.78
CA LYS A 139 -2.21 5.05 -14.73
C LYS A 139 -1.23 5.49 -13.63
N LEU A 140 -1.16 4.79 -12.51
CA LEU A 140 -0.18 5.08 -11.46
C LEU A 140 1.20 4.54 -11.86
N SER A 141 1.24 3.33 -12.42
CA SER A 141 2.47 2.66 -12.87
C SER A 141 3.17 3.44 -13.98
N SER A 142 2.43 3.98 -14.95
CA SER A 142 2.98 4.76 -16.07
C SER A 142 3.66 6.07 -15.64
N ARG A 143 3.41 6.55 -14.42
CA ARG A 143 4.06 7.74 -13.86
C ARG A 143 5.42 7.44 -13.22
N LEU A 144 5.71 6.16 -12.92
CA LEU A 144 6.94 5.77 -12.23
C LEU A 144 8.20 6.03 -13.07
N PRO A 145 8.27 5.71 -14.38
CA PRO A 145 9.46 5.98 -15.18
C PRO A 145 9.78 7.47 -15.28
N ALA A 146 8.76 8.33 -15.40
CA ALA A 146 8.94 9.77 -15.44
C ALA A 146 9.52 10.30 -14.12
N ALA A 147 8.96 9.88 -12.98
CA ALA A 147 9.47 10.24 -11.67
C ALA A 147 10.91 9.74 -11.44
N ALA A 148 11.23 8.52 -11.89
CA ALA A 148 12.57 7.97 -11.82
C ALA A 148 13.57 8.76 -12.69
N GLY A 149 13.14 9.21 -13.87
CA GLY A 149 13.92 10.07 -14.76
C GLY A 149 14.23 11.44 -14.15
N GLU A 150 13.24 12.06 -13.50
CA GLU A 150 13.42 13.32 -12.76
C GLU A 150 14.43 13.18 -11.63
N VAL A 151 14.31 12.13 -10.81
CA VAL A 151 15.24 11.85 -9.69
C VAL A 151 16.65 11.58 -10.21
N THR A 152 16.78 10.78 -11.27
CA THR A 152 18.09 10.48 -11.89
C THR A 152 18.73 11.75 -12.43
N SER A 153 17.98 12.58 -13.15
CA SER A 153 18.48 13.85 -13.71
C SER A 153 18.94 14.82 -12.62
N LYS A 154 18.14 14.95 -11.56
CA LYS A 154 18.50 15.79 -10.41
C LYS A 154 19.74 15.25 -9.70
N SER A 155 19.79 13.95 -9.43
CA SER A 155 20.94 13.29 -8.78
C SER A 155 22.23 13.48 -9.57
N MET A 156 22.20 13.29 -10.90
CA MET A 156 23.35 13.55 -11.76
C MET A 156 23.79 15.01 -11.72
N THR A 157 22.83 15.94 -11.71
CA THR A 157 23.12 17.38 -11.64
C THR A 157 23.75 17.75 -10.30
N ASP A 158 23.18 17.28 -9.19
CA ASP A 158 23.68 17.52 -7.83
C ASP A 158 25.10 16.93 -7.65
N ALA A 159 25.35 15.73 -8.17
CA ALA A 159 26.67 15.10 -8.15
C ALA A 159 27.72 15.90 -8.95
N VAL A 160 27.36 16.44 -10.12
CA VAL A 160 28.25 17.31 -10.90
C VAL A 160 28.57 18.60 -10.14
N VAL A 161 27.59 19.20 -9.48
CA VAL A 161 27.79 20.41 -8.67
C VAL A 161 28.72 20.13 -7.48
N GLU A 162 28.53 19.00 -6.81
CA GLU A 162 29.38 18.56 -5.70
C GLU A 162 30.83 18.31 -6.17
N LEU A 163 31.02 17.57 -7.27
CA LEU A 163 32.33 17.29 -7.84
C LEU A 163 33.07 18.57 -8.23
N ARG A 164 32.39 19.56 -8.82
CA ARG A 164 32.99 20.86 -9.14
C ARG A 164 33.51 21.60 -7.91
N ARG A 165 32.82 21.49 -6.77
CA ARG A 165 33.27 22.10 -5.51
C ARG A 165 34.50 21.40 -4.93
N VAL A 166 34.59 20.09 -5.05
CA VAL A 166 35.68 19.29 -4.48
C VAL A 166 36.93 19.32 -5.35
N VAL A 167 36.77 19.15 -6.67
CA VAL A 167 37.88 18.94 -7.61
C VAL A 167 38.26 20.23 -8.34
N GLY A 168 37.38 21.24 -8.40
CA GLY A 168 37.63 22.49 -9.13
C GLY A 168 37.67 22.33 -10.66
N SER A 169 37.33 21.15 -11.18
CA SER A 169 37.35 20.81 -12.61
C SER A 169 35.93 20.61 -13.15
N THR A 170 35.71 20.98 -14.41
CA THR A 170 34.48 20.72 -15.17
C THR A 170 34.53 19.40 -15.94
N GLU A 171 35.68 18.74 -16.01
CA GLU A 171 35.85 17.43 -16.64
C GLU A 171 35.69 16.32 -15.60
N CYS A 172 34.57 15.61 -15.65
CA CYS A 172 34.33 14.42 -14.85
C CYS A 172 34.03 13.26 -15.80
N GLY A 173 34.94 12.29 -15.86
CA GLY A 173 34.68 11.04 -16.57
C GLY A 173 33.62 10.24 -15.82
N VAL A 174 32.50 9.94 -16.47
CA VAL A 174 31.47 9.05 -15.92
C VAL A 174 31.78 7.63 -16.40
N SER A 175 32.21 6.76 -15.49
CA SER A 175 32.24 5.32 -15.76
C SER A 175 30.84 4.77 -15.51
N ALA A 176 30.13 4.44 -16.59
CA ALA A 176 28.81 3.81 -16.56
C ALA A 176 28.92 2.31 -16.84
N ASP A 177 29.90 1.63 -16.24
CA ASP A 177 29.94 0.18 -16.26
C ASP A 177 28.97 -0.34 -15.19
N GLY A 178 27.96 -1.10 -15.63
CA GLY A 178 26.90 -1.68 -14.78
C GLY A 178 27.39 -2.79 -13.83
N THR A 179 28.62 -2.70 -13.34
CA THR A 179 29.30 -3.72 -12.53
C THR A 179 28.73 -3.87 -11.12
N TRP A 180 27.82 -2.99 -10.68
CA TRP A 180 27.20 -3.06 -9.35
C TRP A 180 26.05 -4.07 -9.22
N GLN A 181 25.58 -4.69 -10.32
CA GLN A 181 24.40 -5.55 -10.30
C GLN A 181 24.68 -7.06 -10.21
N LYS A 182 25.74 -7.48 -9.50
CA LYS A 182 25.88 -8.87 -9.02
C LYS A 182 26.59 -8.94 -7.67
N ARG A 183 25.82 -9.14 -6.60
CA ARG A 183 26.13 -10.04 -5.47
C ARG A 183 24.89 -10.16 -4.58
N GLY A 184 24.27 -11.33 -4.62
CA GLY A 184 23.07 -11.70 -3.88
C GLY A 184 22.59 -13.05 -4.38
N SER A 185 23.36 -14.08 -4.04
CA SER A 185 23.02 -15.50 -4.09
C SER A 185 21.81 -15.82 -3.22
#